data_AF-A0A0C9SMC9-F1
#
_entry.id   AF-A0A0C9SMC9-F1
#
_cell.length_a   1.000
_cell.length_b   1.000
_cell.length_c   1.000
_cell.angle_alpha   90.00
_cell.angle_beta   90.00
_cell.angle_gamma   90.00
#
_symmetry.space_group_name_H-M   'P 1'
#
loop_
_entity.id
_entity.type
_entity.pdbx_description
1 polymer ?
#
loop_
_entity_poly.entity_id
_entity_poly.type
_entity_poly.pdbx_seq_one_letter_code
_entity_poly.pdbx_strand_id
1 'polypeptide(L)'
;MPPLLTEPLYSAHFRLDASGVAGFFGGDEAISAMATAHLYRGRRWFGWYNSPGSYTVAKRYGQLANSRWWNAVFPGVNEEPATTFGLDGKKGPKYIAAYSGTVIEQTGHIASLLESRTKEIKEKTVVETRKTTPTTVTVVEVKNVIVADDLDVPMMSLKHALLACFPIVVSVATCVTCAAFHEWYSFSLILLGIMANGLSCFVFGSAQVVLKTPHPDANSPPGDGIFVTNHGIIVLKGEERDVNAITKGVFVLKMRGGPEYRAVGLCSLLLVAQFVLQLLLIPQAALFGQVMFVSSLAASWMYTLYLSSLEKDKLQAELLFATLEKPQMTKFKLKNRTAAAVFASLILADRPPDSHRKPDSRKILNSIIPNDTEMWRVWRQRVVQQLDLEGVKKFDLLDCNSIEFSLVEEDKALLATLLHDAQQAYDGYKEFSPSRESREKDPVSTGSNALEVPTVGVDLAELEDSIGLQLLFHTPPPASPSVPN
;
A
#
# COMPACT_ATOMS: atom_id res chain seq x y z
N MET A 1 -15.46 -14.18 52.05
CA MET A 1 -15.75 -15.50 51.47
C MET A 1 -14.47 -16.31 51.53
N PRO A 2 -14.52 -17.60 51.94
CA PRO A 2 -13.34 -18.46 51.89
C PRO A 2 -12.91 -18.69 50.42
N PRO A 3 -11.60 -18.84 50.15
CA PRO A 3 -11.10 -19.05 48.80
C PRO A 3 -11.65 -20.37 48.23
N LEU A 4 -12.10 -20.35 46.97
CA LEU A 4 -12.62 -21.53 46.28
C LEU A 4 -11.50 -22.57 46.00
N LEU A 5 -10.24 -22.13 45.93
CA LEU A 5 -9.06 -22.95 45.69
C LEU A 5 -7.87 -22.43 46.52
N THR A 6 -7.00 -23.32 47.00
CA THR A 6 -5.76 -22.96 47.71
C THR A 6 -4.72 -22.39 46.74
N GLU A 7 -4.10 -21.25 47.09
CA GLU A 7 -3.10 -20.58 46.27
C GLU A 7 -1.87 -21.46 45.98
N PRO A 8 -1.58 -21.78 44.71
CA PRO A 8 -0.32 -22.41 44.34
C PRO A 8 0.85 -21.43 44.53
N LEU A 9 2.00 -21.92 45.01
CA LEU A 9 3.24 -21.15 45.24
C LEU A 9 3.22 -20.17 46.43
N TYR A 10 2.28 -20.28 47.37
CA TYR A 10 2.21 -19.44 48.58
C TYR A 10 3.51 -19.41 49.41
N SER A 11 4.33 -20.47 49.36
CA SER A 11 5.58 -20.57 50.11
C SER A 11 6.82 -19.98 49.40
N ALA A 12 6.68 -19.39 48.21
CA ALA A 12 7.81 -18.85 47.47
C ALA A 12 8.12 -17.40 47.89
N HIS A 13 9.33 -17.13 48.38
CA HIS A 13 9.80 -15.78 48.73
C HIS A 13 10.30 -14.95 47.54
N PHE A 14 10.23 -15.49 46.33
CA PHE A 14 10.68 -14.83 45.12
C PHE A 14 9.59 -13.91 44.56
N ARG A 15 9.94 -12.67 44.20
CA ARG A 15 9.07 -11.71 43.51
C ARG A 15 9.65 -11.40 42.14
N LEU A 16 8.82 -11.53 41.11
CA LEU A 16 9.18 -11.24 39.74
C LEU A 16 8.86 -9.76 39.45
N ASP A 17 9.86 -8.88 39.47
CA ASP A 17 9.68 -7.48 39.03
C ASP A 17 9.69 -7.38 37.49
N ALA A 18 8.66 -7.92 36.86
CA ALA A 18 8.47 -7.87 35.41
C ALA A 18 7.74 -6.58 34.94
N SER A 19 7.38 -5.70 35.88
CA SER A 19 6.51 -4.55 35.63
C SER A 19 7.14 -3.51 34.71
N GLY A 20 8.43 -3.22 34.92
CA GLY A 20 9.20 -2.34 34.04
C GLY A 20 9.41 -2.90 32.64
N VAL A 21 9.61 -4.22 32.51
CA VAL A 21 9.83 -4.86 31.21
C VAL A 21 8.54 -4.87 30.38
N ALA A 22 7.39 -5.14 31.00
CA ALA A 22 6.10 -5.25 30.32
C ALA A 22 5.66 -3.99 29.55
N GLY A 23 5.97 -2.80 30.06
CA GLY A 23 5.52 -1.54 29.47
C GLY A 23 6.35 -1.04 28.27
N PHE A 24 7.61 -1.44 28.19
CA PHE A 24 8.54 -1.02 27.12
C PHE A 24 8.82 -2.13 26.11
N PHE A 25 8.76 -3.38 26.52
CA PHE A 25 9.02 -4.53 25.66
C PHE A 25 7.86 -4.76 24.68
N GLY A 26 8.17 -5.09 23.43
CA GLY A 26 7.15 -5.42 22.42
C GLY A 26 6.39 -4.22 21.83
N GLY A 27 6.76 -2.99 22.20
CA GLY A 27 6.04 -1.79 21.78
C GLY A 27 6.18 -1.45 20.30
N ASP A 28 7.38 -1.60 19.74
CA ASP A 28 7.63 -1.34 18.31
C ASP A 28 6.95 -2.40 17.44
N GLU A 29 6.95 -3.66 17.89
CA GLU A 29 6.21 -4.75 17.26
C GLU A 29 4.70 -4.49 17.32
N ALA A 30 4.19 -3.97 18.43
CA ALA A 30 2.78 -3.62 18.58
C ALA A 30 2.38 -2.48 17.63
N ILE A 31 3.19 -1.43 17.51
CA ILE A 31 2.97 -0.36 16.52
C ILE A 31 3.00 -0.92 15.10
N SER A 32 3.99 -1.77 14.81
CA SER A 32 4.13 -2.42 13.51
C SER A 32 2.91 -3.30 13.18
N ALA A 33 2.42 -4.10 14.13
CA ALA A 33 1.24 -4.93 13.98
C ALA A 33 -0.03 -4.07 13.81
N MET A 34 -0.14 -2.94 14.49
CA MET A 34 -1.28 -2.02 14.38
C MET A 34 -1.40 -1.39 12.99
N ALA A 35 -0.29 -1.26 12.25
CA ALA A 35 -0.35 -0.86 10.84
C ALA A 35 -1.15 -1.85 9.96
N THR A 36 -1.35 -3.09 10.40
CA THR A 36 -2.18 -4.06 9.66
C THR A 36 -3.65 -3.99 10.05
N ALA A 37 -4.01 -3.27 11.13
CA ALA A 37 -5.36 -3.25 11.67
C ALA A 37 -6.40 -2.64 10.72
N HIS A 38 -5.99 -1.66 9.90
CA HIS A 38 -6.81 -1.02 8.88
C HIS A 38 -6.68 -1.68 7.50
N LEU A 39 -5.77 -2.64 7.33
CA LEU A 39 -5.56 -3.39 6.08
C LEU A 39 -6.36 -4.70 5.99
N TYR A 40 -7.09 -5.07 7.05
CA TYR A 40 -7.98 -6.23 7.08
C TYR A 40 -9.34 -5.89 7.67
N ARG A 41 -10.41 -6.23 6.94
CA ARG A 41 -11.77 -6.11 7.45
C ARG A 41 -11.97 -7.10 8.60
N GLY A 42 -12.38 -6.57 9.76
CA GLY A 42 -12.63 -7.34 10.99
C GLY A 42 -11.47 -7.37 11.99
N ARG A 43 -10.24 -6.99 11.61
CA ARG A 43 -9.08 -7.00 12.52
C ARG A 43 -9.27 -6.13 13.76
N ARG A 44 -10.07 -5.06 13.64
CA ARG A 44 -10.51 -4.18 14.72
C ARG A 44 -11.10 -4.91 15.94
N TRP A 45 -11.70 -6.08 15.73
CA TRP A 45 -12.34 -6.88 16.78
C TRP A 45 -11.41 -7.92 17.41
N PHE A 46 -10.23 -8.17 16.86
CA PHE A 46 -9.32 -9.19 17.37
C PHE A 46 -8.26 -8.60 18.31
N GLY A 47 -8.50 -7.42 18.88
CA GLY A 47 -7.58 -6.70 19.76
C GLY A 47 -7.77 -6.95 21.25
N TRP A 48 -8.76 -7.75 21.65
CA TRP A 48 -9.17 -7.92 23.05
C TRP A 48 -8.27 -8.90 23.82
N TYR A 49 -7.00 -8.55 23.94
CA TYR A 49 -6.00 -9.31 24.69
C TYR A 49 -5.03 -8.35 25.41
N ASN A 50 -4.39 -8.82 26.47
CA ASN A 50 -3.44 -8.03 27.24
C ASN A 50 -2.10 -7.92 26.48
N SER A 51 -1.87 -6.79 25.81
CA SER A 51 -0.67 -6.56 24.98
C SER A 51 0.45 -5.89 25.78
N PRO A 52 1.73 -6.28 25.55
CA PRO A 52 2.86 -5.54 26.10
C PRO A 52 3.11 -4.25 25.32
N GLY A 53 4.04 -3.42 25.82
CA GLY A 53 4.52 -2.24 25.10
C GLY A 53 3.59 -1.03 25.17
N SER A 54 2.64 -1.02 26.12
CA SER A 54 1.58 -0.01 26.22
C SER A 54 2.10 1.42 26.29
N TYR A 55 3.24 1.68 26.94
CA TYR A 55 3.81 3.03 27.01
C TYR A 55 4.35 3.50 25.64
N THR A 56 5.09 2.64 24.94
CA THR A 56 5.64 2.95 23.62
C THR A 56 4.52 3.20 22.61
N VAL A 57 3.49 2.36 22.64
CA VAL A 57 2.27 2.52 21.83
C VAL A 57 1.54 3.82 22.19
N ALA A 58 1.34 4.08 23.50
CA ALA A 58 0.68 5.29 23.98
C ALA A 58 1.42 6.56 23.52
N LYS A 59 2.75 6.58 23.63
CA LYS A 59 3.57 7.71 23.18
C LYS A 59 3.33 8.01 21.70
N ARG A 60 3.36 6.99 20.84
CA ARG A 60 3.07 7.17 19.40
C ARG A 60 1.64 7.65 19.15
N TYR A 61 0.67 7.11 19.87
CA TYR A 61 -0.72 7.55 19.73
C TYR A 61 -0.93 8.99 20.21
N GLY A 62 -0.26 9.39 21.28
CA GLY A 62 -0.32 10.76 21.75
C GLY A 62 0.30 11.74 20.76
N GLN A 63 1.41 11.38 20.11
CA GLN A 63 2.02 12.20 19.04
C GLN A 63 1.10 12.33 17.81
N LEU A 64 0.28 11.32 17.51
CA LEU A 64 -0.77 11.40 16.49
C LEU A 64 -1.93 12.33 16.90
N ALA A 65 -2.22 12.42 18.19
CA ALA A 65 -3.28 13.28 18.71
C ALA A 65 -2.84 14.74 18.67
N ASN A 66 -3.19 15.43 17.59
CA ASN A 66 -2.77 16.80 17.28
C ASN A 66 -3.40 17.84 18.23
N SER A 67 -2.89 17.92 19.46
CA SER A 67 -3.34 18.87 20.48
C SER A 67 -2.18 19.37 21.33
N ARG A 68 -2.33 20.57 21.91
CA ARG A 68 -1.31 21.19 22.76
C ARG A 68 -0.98 20.35 24.01
N TRP A 69 -1.97 19.67 24.58
CA TRP A 69 -1.76 18.83 25.77
C TRP A 69 -0.88 17.63 25.42
N TRP A 70 -1.20 16.93 24.32
CA TRP A 70 -0.41 15.80 23.84
C TRP A 70 1.00 16.19 23.41
N ASN A 71 1.16 17.34 22.75
CA ASN A 71 2.48 17.88 22.39
C ASN A 71 3.35 18.19 23.63
N ALA A 72 2.74 18.52 24.76
CA ALA A 72 3.45 18.77 26.02
C ALA A 72 3.85 17.46 26.73
N VAL A 73 2.97 16.45 26.71
CA VAL A 73 3.21 15.15 27.34
C VAL A 73 4.19 14.30 26.52
N PHE A 74 4.06 14.33 25.19
CA PHE A 74 4.90 13.60 24.26
C PHE A 74 5.44 14.55 23.17
N PRO A 75 6.53 15.27 23.45
CA PRO A 75 7.13 16.15 22.45
C PRO A 75 7.61 15.35 21.23
N GLY A 76 7.41 15.91 20.04
CA GLY A 76 7.75 15.28 18.77
C GLY A 76 7.11 15.99 17.59
N VAL A 77 7.43 15.52 16.38
CA VAL A 77 6.74 15.96 15.16
C VAL A 77 5.39 15.25 15.10
N ASN A 78 4.32 16.02 14.86
CA ASN A 78 2.99 15.46 14.62
C ASN A 78 2.97 14.91 13.19
N GLU A 79 3.41 13.66 13.06
CA GLU A 79 3.39 12.92 11.79
C GLU A 79 1.95 12.68 11.31
N GLU A 80 1.77 12.59 10.00
CA GLU A 80 0.48 12.17 9.46
C GLU A 80 0.24 10.68 9.78
N PRO A 81 -1.02 10.27 10.02
CA PRO A 81 -1.35 8.89 10.35
C PRO A 81 -0.80 7.87 9.33
N ALA A 82 -0.81 8.22 8.04
CA ALA A 82 -0.25 7.40 6.98
C ALA A 82 1.25 7.12 7.19
N THR A 83 2.01 8.14 7.59
CA THR A 83 3.44 8.04 7.90
C THR A 83 3.71 7.19 9.12
N THR A 84 2.97 7.43 10.21
CA THR A 84 3.16 6.67 11.45
C THR A 84 2.88 5.18 11.28
N PHE A 85 1.97 4.80 10.38
CA PHE A 85 1.69 3.40 10.07
C PHE A 85 2.48 2.84 8.87
N GLY A 86 3.37 3.63 8.25
CA GLY A 86 4.21 3.19 7.14
C GLY A 86 3.44 2.90 5.85
N LEU A 87 2.41 3.70 5.55
CA LEU A 87 1.64 3.66 4.28
C LEU A 87 2.29 4.49 3.16
N ASP A 88 3.24 5.35 3.49
CA ASP A 88 4.06 6.20 2.60
C ASP A 88 5.43 5.58 2.27
N GLY A 89 5.67 4.37 2.80
CA GLY A 89 6.85 3.51 2.71
C GLY A 89 8.00 3.93 1.79
N LYS A 90 8.19 3.16 0.71
CA LYS A 90 9.38 3.20 -0.15
C LYS A 90 9.23 4.22 -1.26
N LYS A 91 10.34 4.86 -1.65
CA LYS A 91 10.36 5.73 -2.83
C LYS A 91 10.28 4.90 -4.11
N GLY A 92 9.45 5.34 -5.05
CA GLY A 92 9.22 4.68 -6.34
C GLY A 92 10.24 5.07 -7.42
N PRO A 93 10.19 4.39 -8.58
CA PRO A 93 11.10 4.62 -9.69
C PRO A 93 10.87 5.98 -10.39
N LYS A 94 11.83 6.38 -11.23
CA LYS A 94 11.73 7.58 -12.06
C LYS A 94 10.62 7.40 -13.10
N TYR A 95 9.71 8.36 -13.19
CA TYR A 95 8.63 8.39 -14.18
C TYR A 95 8.87 9.47 -15.24
N ILE A 96 8.57 9.14 -16.49
CA ILE A 96 8.71 10.03 -17.64
C ILE A 96 7.45 9.91 -18.48
N ALA A 97 6.68 11.00 -18.52
CA ALA A 97 5.48 11.09 -19.33
C ALA A 97 5.83 11.23 -20.80
N ALA A 98 5.13 10.49 -21.66
CA ALA A 98 5.36 10.48 -23.10
C ALA A 98 4.85 11.76 -23.78
N TYR A 99 3.76 12.35 -23.28
CA TYR A 99 3.02 13.44 -23.95
C TYR A 99 3.11 14.80 -23.26
N SER A 100 3.12 14.83 -21.92
CA SER A 100 3.22 16.09 -21.17
C SER A 100 4.67 16.56 -21.01
N GLY A 101 5.65 15.68 -21.28
CA GLY A 101 7.06 15.93 -21.04
C GLY A 101 7.42 16.00 -19.55
N THR A 102 6.49 15.70 -18.65
CA THR A 102 6.72 15.66 -17.21
C THR A 102 7.75 14.58 -16.87
N VAL A 103 8.73 14.94 -16.05
CA VAL A 103 9.70 14.00 -15.49
C VAL A 103 9.59 14.08 -13.98
N ILE A 104 9.28 12.95 -13.35
CA ILE A 104 9.26 12.80 -11.90
C ILE A 104 10.47 11.95 -11.55
N GLU A 105 11.53 12.57 -11.06
CA GLU A 105 12.79 11.89 -10.74
C GLU A 105 12.59 10.74 -9.75
N GLN A 106 11.63 10.90 -8.83
CA GLN A 106 11.31 9.89 -7.82
C GLN A 106 9.82 9.93 -7.49
N THR A 107 9.13 8.82 -7.79
CA THR A 107 7.69 8.68 -7.50
C THR A 107 7.42 8.18 -6.09
N GLY A 108 6.14 8.14 -5.70
CA GLY A 108 5.70 7.73 -4.36
C GLY A 108 5.68 6.22 -4.13
N HIS A 109 5.20 5.82 -2.95
CA HIS A 109 5.12 4.42 -2.53
C HIS A 109 4.28 3.54 -3.46
N ILE A 110 3.22 4.08 -4.01
CA ILE A 110 2.31 3.35 -4.91
C ILE A 110 3.05 2.83 -6.16
N ALA A 111 3.88 3.68 -6.77
CA ALA A 111 4.72 3.25 -7.89
C ALA A 111 5.75 2.19 -7.48
N SER A 112 6.27 2.24 -6.25
CA SER A 112 7.17 1.20 -5.72
C SER A 112 6.47 -0.15 -5.52
N LEU A 113 5.19 -0.14 -5.10
CA LEU A 113 4.35 -1.32 -4.97
C LEU A 113 4.04 -1.93 -6.33
N LEU A 114 3.73 -1.08 -7.32
CA LEU A 114 3.55 -1.50 -8.70
C LEU A 114 4.82 -2.17 -9.24
N GLU A 115 5.98 -1.52 -9.08
CA GLU A 115 7.27 -2.06 -9.51
C GLU A 115 7.51 -3.45 -8.90
N SER A 116 7.28 -3.59 -7.59
CA SER A 116 7.47 -4.86 -6.87
C SER A 116 6.57 -5.96 -7.43
N ARG A 117 5.30 -5.65 -7.76
CA ARG A 117 4.38 -6.61 -8.38
C ARG A 117 4.78 -6.99 -9.80
N THR A 118 5.34 -6.08 -10.60
CA THR A 118 5.83 -6.42 -11.95
C THR A 118 6.99 -7.43 -11.93
N LYS A 119 7.72 -7.55 -10.81
CA LYS A 119 8.79 -8.55 -10.65
C LYS A 119 8.22 -9.97 -10.57
N GLU A 120 7.03 -10.15 -10.00
CA GLU A 120 6.37 -11.45 -9.79
C GLU A 120 5.72 -12.02 -11.07
N ILE A 121 5.54 -11.20 -12.11
CA ILE A 121 4.89 -11.60 -13.36
C ILE A 121 5.79 -12.52 -14.17
N LYS A 122 5.20 -13.61 -14.69
CA LYS A 122 5.88 -14.55 -15.59
C LYS A 122 6.24 -13.87 -16.91
N GLU A 123 7.48 -14.05 -17.33
CA GLU A 123 8.02 -13.49 -18.56
C GLU A 123 7.43 -14.22 -19.78
N LYS A 124 6.87 -13.48 -20.74
CA LYS A 124 6.70 -13.98 -22.10
C LYS A 124 8.02 -13.74 -22.84
N THR A 125 8.66 -14.82 -23.28
CA THR A 125 9.90 -14.73 -24.05
C THR A 125 9.57 -14.24 -25.45
N VAL A 126 10.14 -13.10 -25.84
CA VAL A 126 10.05 -12.59 -27.21
C VAL A 126 11.44 -12.70 -27.84
N VAL A 127 11.54 -13.67 -28.76
CA VAL A 127 12.62 -13.92 -29.74
C VAL A 127 13.95 -14.45 -29.18
N GLU A 128 14.52 -15.50 -29.79
CA GLU A 128 15.87 -16.07 -29.53
C GLU A 128 16.93 -15.49 -30.48
N THR A 129 18.03 -14.94 -29.95
CA THR A 129 19.26 -14.43 -30.63
C THR A 129 20.19 -13.74 -29.58
N ARG A 130 21.34 -13.19 -30.01
CA ARG A 130 22.56 -12.83 -29.22
C ARG A 130 22.37 -12.52 -27.72
N LYS A 131 23.15 -13.21 -26.88
CA LYS A 131 23.14 -13.13 -25.40
C LYS A 131 23.94 -11.91 -24.90
N THR A 132 23.24 -10.82 -24.59
CA THR A 132 23.72 -9.79 -23.64
C THR A 132 22.88 -9.85 -22.36
N THR A 133 23.15 -8.98 -21.37
CA THR A 133 22.33 -8.91 -20.15
C THR A 133 20.87 -8.57 -20.51
N PRO A 134 19.92 -9.51 -20.34
CA PRO A 134 18.54 -9.31 -20.78
C PRO A 134 17.87 -8.20 -19.98
N THR A 135 17.08 -7.37 -20.65
CA THR A 135 16.30 -6.27 -20.07
C THR A 135 14.82 -6.59 -20.21
N THR A 136 14.04 -6.39 -19.15
CA THR A 136 12.60 -6.65 -19.19
C THR A 136 11.82 -5.39 -19.53
N VAL A 137 10.75 -5.52 -20.32
CA VAL A 137 9.76 -4.48 -20.54
C VAL A 137 8.41 -4.99 -20.06
N THR A 138 7.80 -4.31 -19.10
CA THR A 138 6.45 -4.66 -18.62
C THR A 138 5.46 -3.60 -19.07
N VAL A 139 4.46 -4.00 -19.85
CA VAL A 139 3.35 -3.12 -20.23
C VAL A 139 2.25 -3.28 -19.21
N VAL A 140 1.82 -2.17 -18.62
CA VAL A 140 0.75 -2.08 -17.64
C VAL A 140 -0.32 -1.16 -18.21
N GLU A 141 -1.47 -1.74 -18.53
CA GLU A 141 -2.66 -0.98 -18.93
C GLU A 141 -3.51 -0.70 -17.70
N VAL A 142 -3.65 0.58 -17.37
CA VAL A 142 -4.43 1.09 -16.24
C VAL A 142 -5.69 1.72 -16.82
N LYS A 143 -6.85 1.24 -16.39
CA LYS A 143 -8.14 1.76 -16.81
C LYS A 143 -9.05 1.88 -15.58
N ASN A 144 -9.85 2.93 -15.54
CA ASN A 144 -10.94 3.12 -14.57
C ASN A 144 -10.47 3.00 -13.12
N VAL A 145 -9.52 3.83 -12.69
CA VAL A 145 -9.13 3.82 -11.27
C VAL A 145 -10.30 4.30 -10.44
N ILE A 146 -10.87 3.38 -9.66
CA ILE A 146 -11.92 3.70 -8.71
C ILE A 146 -11.27 4.44 -7.55
N VAL A 147 -11.25 5.77 -7.63
CA VAL A 147 -10.95 6.64 -6.48
C VAL A 147 -12.18 6.62 -5.57
N ALA A 148 -12.43 5.49 -4.92
CA ALA A 148 -13.50 5.36 -3.94
C ALA A 148 -13.05 5.95 -2.60
N ASP A 149 -13.99 6.60 -1.91
CA ASP A 149 -13.81 7.07 -0.53
C ASP A 149 -13.65 5.92 0.48
N ASP A 150 -13.95 4.69 0.08
CA ASP A 150 -13.71 3.47 0.87
C ASP A 150 -13.11 2.39 -0.04
N LEU A 151 -11.91 1.92 0.30
CA LEU A 151 -11.27 0.82 -0.40
C LEU A 151 -11.87 -0.50 0.08
N ASP A 152 -12.17 -1.44 -0.83
CA ASP A 152 -12.63 -2.76 -0.42
C ASP A 152 -11.48 -3.55 0.20
N VAL A 153 -11.36 -3.44 1.52
CA VAL A 153 -10.30 -4.06 2.30
C VAL A 153 -10.56 -5.57 2.39
N PRO A 154 -9.57 -6.43 2.07
CA PRO A 154 -9.76 -7.87 2.08
C PRO A 154 -10.23 -8.37 3.45
N MET A 155 -11.14 -9.33 3.44
CA MET A 155 -11.58 -9.99 4.67
C MET A 155 -10.45 -10.87 5.21
N MET A 156 -10.21 -10.79 6.51
CA MET A 156 -9.19 -11.60 7.17
C MET A 156 -9.51 -13.09 6.98
N SER A 157 -8.55 -13.86 6.47
CA SER A 157 -8.71 -15.30 6.28
C SER A 157 -8.97 -16.01 7.62
N LEU A 158 -9.81 -17.05 7.62
CA LEU A 158 -10.17 -17.83 8.79
C LEU A 158 -8.95 -18.32 9.59
N LYS A 159 -7.84 -18.68 8.91
CA LYS A 159 -6.60 -19.12 9.55
C LYS A 159 -6.00 -18.02 10.43
N HIS A 160 -5.98 -16.79 9.94
CA HIS A 160 -5.47 -15.64 10.67
C HIS A 160 -6.42 -15.25 11.82
N ALA A 161 -7.73 -15.37 11.62
CA ALA A 161 -8.72 -15.13 12.66
C ALA A 161 -8.59 -16.15 13.81
N LEU A 162 -8.43 -17.44 13.50
CA LEU A 162 -8.19 -18.49 14.51
C LEU A 162 -6.90 -18.22 15.31
N LEU A 163 -5.84 -17.81 14.63
CA LEU A 163 -4.60 -17.44 15.29
C LEU A 163 -4.78 -16.22 16.20
N ALA A 164 -5.64 -15.28 15.83
CA ALA A 164 -5.96 -14.11 16.65
C ALA A 164 -6.79 -14.45 17.90
N CYS A 165 -7.54 -15.56 17.90
CA CYS A 165 -8.25 -16.05 19.08
C CYS A 165 -7.31 -16.57 20.17
N PHE A 166 -6.12 -17.06 19.82
CA PHE A 166 -5.16 -17.60 20.79
C PHE A 166 -4.79 -16.63 21.93
N PRO A 167 -4.27 -15.41 21.66
CA PRO A 167 -3.93 -14.48 22.75
C PRO A 167 -5.16 -13.98 23.52
N ILE A 168 -6.35 -13.93 22.90
CA ILE A 168 -7.61 -13.56 23.56
C ILE A 168 -7.97 -14.64 24.59
N VAL A 169 -8.01 -15.91 24.17
CA VAL A 169 -8.33 -17.04 25.06
C VAL A 169 -7.33 -17.12 26.21
N VAL A 170 -6.02 -16.97 25.92
CA VAL A 170 -5.00 -16.98 26.97
C VAL A 170 -5.20 -15.82 27.95
N SER A 171 -5.42 -14.59 27.46
CA SER A 171 -5.63 -13.42 28.33
C SER A 171 -6.88 -13.54 29.19
N VAL A 172 -7.99 -14.05 28.63
CA VAL A 172 -9.22 -14.27 29.39
C VAL A 172 -9.04 -15.40 30.40
N ALA A 173 -8.38 -16.49 30.02
CA ALA A 173 -8.12 -17.62 30.91
C ALA A 173 -7.23 -17.22 32.09
N THR A 174 -6.15 -16.47 31.86
CA THR A 174 -5.30 -15.95 32.96
C THR A 174 -6.06 -14.97 33.84
N CYS A 175 -6.90 -14.11 33.26
CA CYS A 175 -7.78 -13.20 34.00
C CYS A 175 -8.74 -13.95 34.92
N VAL A 176 -9.51 -14.91 34.39
CA VAL A 176 -10.46 -15.73 35.17
C VAL A 176 -9.74 -16.55 36.23
N THR A 177 -8.57 -17.10 35.90
CA THR A 177 -7.75 -17.86 36.87
C THR A 177 -7.31 -16.96 38.02
N CYS A 178 -6.81 -15.74 37.77
CA CYS A 178 -6.47 -14.80 38.84
C CYS A 178 -7.67 -14.48 39.73
N ALA A 179 -8.87 -14.29 39.16
CA ALA A 179 -10.08 -14.05 39.96
C ALA A 179 -10.44 -15.26 40.85
N ALA A 180 -10.31 -16.49 40.33
CA ALA A 180 -10.60 -17.72 41.07
C ALA A 180 -9.67 -17.94 42.27
N PHE A 181 -8.41 -17.49 42.16
CA PHE A 181 -7.41 -17.53 43.23
C PHE A 181 -7.35 -16.23 44.05
N HIS A 182 -8.33 -15.33 43.93
CA HIS A 182 -8.39 -14.05 44.66
C HIS A 182 -7.20 -13.09 44.43
N GLU A 183 -6.48 -13.25 43.31
CA GLU A 183 -5.43 -12.34 42.85
C GLU A 183 -6.03 -11.09 42.18
N TRP A 184 -6.71 -10.26 42.97
CA TRP A 184 -7.49 -9.12 42.46
C TRP A 184 -6.66 -8.07 41.73
N TYR A 185 -5.41 -7.82 42.14
CA TYR A 185 -4.52 -6.89 41.46
C TYR A 185 -4.18 -7.37 40.04
N SER A 186 -3.74 -8.62 39.91
CA SER A 186 -3.40 -9.22 38.62
C SER A 186 -4.64 -9.34 37.73
N PHE A 187 -5.77 -9.79 38.28
CA PHE A 187 -7.06 -9.82 37.58
C PHE A 187 -7.42 -8.46 36.99
N SER A 188 -7.42 -7.41 37.80
CA SER A 188 -7.82 -6.06 37.40
C SER A 188 -6.91 -5.49 36.32
N LEU A 189 -5.59 -5.73 36.41
CA LEU A 189 -4.62 -5.23 35.45
C LEU A 189 -4.62 -6.00 34.12
N ILE A 190 -4.84 -7.32 34.15
CA ILE A 190 -5.03 -8.10 32.92
C ILE A 190 -6.31 -7.63 32.22
N LEU A 191 -7.40 -7.45 32.96
CA LEU A 191 -8.67 -6.95 32.42
C LEU A 191 -8.52 -5.54 31.85
N LEU A 192 -7.85 -4.64 32.57
CA LEU A 192 -7.57 -3.29 32.08
C LEU A 192 -6.74 -3.33 30.80
N GLY A 193 -5.73 -4.20 30.71
CA GLY A 193 -4.93 -4.40 29.50
C GLY A 193 -5.76 -4.90 28.30
N ILE A 194 -6.65 -5.88 28.52
CA ILE A 194 -7.60 -6.38 27.51
C ILE A 194 -8.47 -5.23 26.98
N MET A 195 -9.03 -4.43 27.88
CA MET A 195 -9.90 -3.31 27.53
C MET A 195 -9.14 -2.19 26.81
N ALA A 196 -7.98 -1.79 27.33
CA ALA A 196 -7.16 -0.71 26.76
C ALA A 196 -6.68 -1.04 25.34
N ASN A 197 -6.18 -2.27 25.14
CA ASN A 197 -5.75 -2.73 23.83
C ASN A 197 -6.92 -2.96 22.87
N GLY A 198 -8.03 -3.55 23.35
CA GLY A 198 -9.23 -3.77 22.55
C GLY A 198 -9.85 -2.48 22.04
N LEU A 199 -10.00 -1.48 22.91
CA LEU A 199 -10.49 -0.15 22.54
C LEU A 199 -9.53 0.55 21.56
N SER A 200 -8.22 0.45 21.79
CA SER A 200 -7.23 1.00 20.87
C SER A 200 -7.34 0.36 19.48
N CYS A 201 -7.33 -0.98 19.41
CA CYS A 201 -7.53 -1.72 18.16
C CYS A 201 -8.83 -1.34 17.46
N PHE A 202 -9.90 -1.10 18.22
CA PHE A 202 -11.19 -0.70 17.66
C PHE A 202 -11.14 0.70 17.04
N VAL A 203 -10.55 1.67 17.74
CA VAL A 203 -10.42 3.06 17.25
C VAL A 203 -9.53 3.11 16.00
N PHE A 204 -8.36 2.45 16.03
CA PHE A 204 -7.44 2.44 14.89
C PHE A 204 -7.92 1.58 13.73
N GLY A 205 -8.52 0.42 14.02
CA GLY A 205 -9.09 -0.46 13.00
C GLY A 205 -10.40 0.05 12.40
N SER A 206 -10.95 1.15 12.92
CA SER A 206 -12.07 1.87 12.30
C SER A 206 -11.62 2.97 11.35
N ALA A 207 -10.31 3.16 11.17
CA ALA A 207 -9.77 4.08 10.20
C ALA A 207 -9.92 3.54 8.78
N GLN A 208 -10.29 4.41 7.84
CA GLN A 208 -10.45 4.07 6.43
C GLN A 208 -9.18 4.42 5.65
N VAL A 209 -8.66 3.48 4.89
CA VAL A 209 -7.59 3.74 3.93
C VAL A 209 -8.22 4.30 2.67
N VAL A 210 -7.74 5.45 2.21
CA VAL A 210 -8.19 6.08 0.98
C VAL A 210 -6.99 6.38 0.10
N LEU A 211 -7.13 6.13 -1.19
CA LEU A 211 -6.15 6.55 -2.17
C LEU A 211 -6.43 8.00 -2.58
N LYS A 212 -5.62 8.94 -2.11
CA LYS A 212 -5.72 10.35 -2.50
C LYS A 212 -4.87 10.59 -3.73
N THR A 213 -5.48 11.15 -4.78
CA THR A 213 -4.82 11.43 -6.04
C THR A 213 -5.09 12.88 -6.45
N PRO A 214 -4.10 13.58 -7.03
CA PRO A 214 -4.33 14.92 -7.57
C PRO A 214 -5.28 14.81 -8.78
N HIS A 215 -6.30 15.67 -8.82
CA HIS A 215 -7.21 15.73 -9.96
C HIS A 215 -6.48 16.38 -11.13
N PRO A 216 -6.40 15.73 -12.30
CA PRO A 216 -5.83 16.35 -13.48
C PRO A 216 -6.77 17.41 -14.06
N ASP A 217 -6.21 18.38 -14.76
CA ASP A 217 -7.01 19.30 -15.57
C ASP A 217 -7.72 18.54 -16.69
N ALA A 218 -8.95 18.94 -17.03
CA ALA A 218 -9.77 18.27 -18.05
C ALA A 218 -9.13 18.23 -19.45
N ASN A 219 -8.19 19.16 -19.71
CA ASN A 219 -7.45 19.26 -20.97
C ASN A 219 -6.07 18.60 -20.92
N SER A 220 -5.77 17.83 -19.88
CA SER A 220 -4.47 17.16 -19.74
C SER A 220 -4.31 16.12 -20.85
N PRO A 221 -3.13 16.03 -21.50
CA PRO A 221 -2.86 14.94 -22.41
C PRO A 221 -2.87 13.62 -21.63
N PRO A 222 -3.02 12.47 -22.30
CA PRO A 222 -3.03 11.19 -21.60
C PRO A 222 -1.73 10.91 -20.84
N GLY A 223 -1.85 10.14 -19.76
CA GLY A 223 -0.78 9.90 -18.80
C GLY A 223 0.22 8.83 -19.19
N ASP A 224 0.22 8.33 -20.42
CA ASP A 224 1.15 7.27 -20.81
C ASP A 224 2.60 7.70 -20.58
N GLY A 225 3.43 6.75 -20.18
CA GLY A 225 4.83 7.02 -19.88
C GLY A 225 5.60 5.78 -19.51
N ILE A 226 6.82 5.98 -19.03
CA ILE A 226 7.69 4.90 -18.57
C ILE A 226 8.12 5.12 -17.13
N PHE A 227 8.22 4.02 -16.38
CA PHE A 227 9.12 3.93 -15.24
C PHE A 227 10.45 3.35 -15.67
N VAL A 228 11.52 4.08 -15.37
CA VAL A 228 12.89 3.61 -15.56
C VAL A 228 13.35 2.98 -14.25
N THR A 229 13.59 1.67 -14.27
CA THR A 229 14.06 0.91 -13.09
C THR A 229 15.45 0.33 -13.37
N ASN A 230 16.11 -0.18 -12.32
CA ASN A 230 17.38 -0.88 -12.46
C ASN A 230 17.23 -2.25 -13.16
N HIS A 231 16.03 -2.83 -13.16
CA HIS A 231 15.77 -4.20 -13.64
C HIS A 231 15.03 -4.26 -15.00
N GLY A 232 14.64 -3.10 -15.53
CA GLY A 232 13.85 -3.03 -16.75
C GLY A 232 13.10 -1.71 -16.89
N ILE A 233 12.16 -1.72 -17.84
CA ILE A 233 11.32 -0.58 -18.18
C ILE A 233 9.87 -1.01 -17.93
N ILE A 234 9.09 -0.19 -17.24
CA ILE A 234 7.66 -0.42 -17.09
C ILE A 234 6.94 0.64 -17.90
N VAL A 235 6.19 0.24 -18.92
CA VAL A 235 5.38 1.14 -19.74
C VAL A 235 4.00 1.22 -19.11
N LEU A 236 3.61 2.41 -18.67
CA LEU A 236 2.27 2.70 -18.20
C LEU A 236 1.43 3.23 -19.37
N LYS A 237 0.27 2.63 -19.61
CA LYS A 237 -0.76 3.16 -20.53
C LYS A 237 -2.04 3.42 -19.77
N GLY A 238 -2.62 4.61 -19.94
CA GLY A 238 -3.86 5.00 -19.29
C GLY A 238 -4.14 6.51 -19.39
N GLU A 239 -5.32 6.90 -18.94
CA GLU A 239 -5.67 8.31 -18.82
C GLU A 239 -4.82 9.01 -17.74
N GLU A 240 -4.64 10.32 -17.85
CA GLU A 240 -3.81 11.09 -16.90
C GLU A 240 -4.30 10.94 -15.46
N ARG A 241 -5.61 10.83 -15.24
CA ARG A 241 -6.20 10.60 -13.91
C ARG A 241 -5.71 9.29 -13.30
N ASP A 242 -5.75 8.23 -14.09
CA ASP A 242 -5.41 6.87 -13.67
C ASP A 242 -3.90 6.73 -13.43
N VAL A 243 -3.08 7.35 -14.29
CA VAL A 243 -1.63 7.34 -14.13
C VAL A 243 -1.18 8.23 -12.97
N ASN A 244 -1.84 9.37 -12.74
CA ASN A 244 -1.57 10.20 -11.56
C ASN A 244 -1.87 9.47 -10.26
N ALA A 245 -2.84 8.54 -10.24
CA ALA A 245 -3.08 7.70 -9.08
C ALA A 245 -1.87 6.83 -8.70
N ILE A 246 -1.12 6.36 -9.69
CA ILE A 246 0.06 5.52 -9.48
C ILE A 246 1.31 6.36 -9.21
N THR A 247 1.51 7.42 -10.00
CA THR A 247 2.76 8.20 -9.99
C THR A 247 2.81 9.21 -8.85
N LYS A 248 1.67 9.82 -8.51
CA LYS A 248 1.53 10.89 -7.51
C LYS A 248 0.56 10.55 -6.38
N GLY A 249 -0.13 9.42 -6.45
CA GLY A 249 -1.08 9.03 -5.42
C GLY A 249 -0.40 8.71 -4.10
N VAL A 250 -1.13 8.96 -3.02
CA VAL A 250 -0.71 8.66 -1.65
C VAL A 250 -1.81 7.95 -0.91
N PHE A 251 -1.46 6.96 -0.10
CA PHE A 251 -2.39 6.37 0.85
C PHE A 251 -2.59 7.35 2.01
N VAL A 252 -3.84 7.68 2.29
CA VAL A 252 -4.23 8.52 3.41
C VAL A 252 -5.12 7.70 4.32
N LEU A 253 -4.84 7.75 5.62
CA LEU A 253 -5.66 7.09 6.61
C LEU A 253 -6.65 8.12 7.20
N LYS A 254 -7.92 8.04 6.79
CA LYS A 254 -9.01 8.86 7.34
C LYS A 254 -9.45 8.26 8.68
N MET A 255 -9.12 8.94 9.77
CA MET A 255 -9.58 8.57 11.12
C MET A 255 -10.75 9.45 11.56
N ARG A 256 -11.71 8.86 12.29
CA ARG A 256 -12.87 9.58 12.82
C ARG A 256 -12.43 10.62 13.85
N GLY A 257 -12.90 11.86 13.73
CA GLY A 257 -12.55 12.97 14.63
C GLY A 257 -11.25 13.71 14.28
N GLY A 258 -10.76 13.61 13.04
CA GLY A 258 -9.73 14.52 12.52
C GLY A 258 -10.24 15.97 12.43
N PRO A 259 -9.36 16.98 12.57
CA PRO A 259 -7.89 16.90 12.59
C PRO A 259 -7.27 16.69 13.99
N GLU A 260 -8.04 16.73 15.08
CA GLU A 260 -7.50 16.66 16.45
C GLU A 260 -7.35 15.22 16.98
N TYR A 261 -8.00 14.25 16.33
CA TYR A 261 -7.93 12.82 16.65
C TYR A 261 -8.14 12.50 18.15
N ARG A 262 -9.13 13.16 18.78
CA ARG A 262 -9.38 13.07 20.23
C ARG A 262 -9.55 11.64 20.75
N ALA A 263 -10.19 10.76 19.97
CA ALA A 263 -10.36 9.35 20.33
C ALA A 263 -9.00 8.62 20.45
N VAL A 264 -8.07 8.90 19.54
CA VAL A 264 -6.71 8.38 19.58
C VAL A 264 -5.97 8.88 20.82
N GLY A 265 -6.16 10.15 21.17
CA GLY A 265 -5.66 10.71 22.43
C GLY A 265 -6.22 9.97 23.65
N LEU A 266 -7.53 9.75 23.75
CA LEU A 266 -8.13 9.02 24.87
C LEU A 266 -7.57 7.59 24.99
N CYS A 267 -7.35 6.89 23.87
CA CYS A 267 -6.67 5.59 23.87
C CYS A 267 -5.23 5.69 24.40
N SER A 268 -4.47 6.71 23.98
CA SER A 268 -3.13 6.98 24.52
C SER A 268 -3.17 7.18 26.04
N LEU A 269 -4.12 7.96 26.55
CA LEU A 269 -4.25 8.24 27.99
C LEU A 269 -4.55 6.97 28.76
N LEU A 270 -5.47 6.15 28.25
CA LEU A 270 -5.83 4.86 28.83
C LEU A 270 -4.63 3.91 28.88
N LEU A 271 -3.81 3.86 27.83
CA LEU A 271 -2.60 3.04 27.78
C LEU A 271 -1.50 3.54 28.74
N VAL A 272 -1.32 4.87 28.88
CA VAL A 272 -0.42 5.43 29.90
C VAL A 272 -0.91 5.09 31.31
N ALA A 273 -2.20 5.28 31.58
CA ALA A 273 -2.78 4.95 32.88
C ALA A 273 -2.61 3.45 33.20
N GLN A 274 -2.88 2.59 32.22
CA GLN A 274 -2.64 1.14 32.32
C GLN A 274 -1.17 0.84 32.65
N PHE A 275 -0.21 1.45 31.95
CA PHE A 275 1.21 1.27 32.24
C PHE A 275 1.59 1.69 33.67
N VAL A 276 1.17 2.88 34.09
CA VAL A 276 1.48 3.40 35.44
C VAL A 276 0.88 2.50 36.53
N LEU A 277 -0.37 2.05 36.34
CA LEU A 277 -1.02 1.13 37.29
C LEU A 277 -0.32 -0.23 37.32
N GLN A 278 0.20 -0.73 36.20
CA GLN A 278 0.97 -1.96 36.15
C GLN A 278 2.30 -1.86 36.92
N LEU A 279 3.00 -0.73 36.81
CA LEU A 279 4.22 -0.48 37.60
C LEU A 279 3.94 -0.49 39.11
N LEU A 280 2.81 0.05 39.53
CA LEU A 280 2.50 0.21 40.96
C LEU A 280 1.89 -1.04 41.59
N LEU A 281 1.02 -1.76 40.87
CA LEU A 281 0.18 -2.82 41.45
C LEU A 281 0.67 -4.25 41.14
N ILE A 282 1.40 -4.51 40.03
CA ILE A 282 1.94 -5.86 39.76
C ILE A 282 2.97 -6.31 40.81
N PRO A 283 3.92 -5.46 41.26
CA PRO A 283 4.85 -5.86 42.31
C PRO A 283 4.17 -6.22 43.64
N GLN A 284 2.93 -5.75 43.85
CA GLN A 284 2.12 -6.03 45.04
C GLN A 284 1.36 -7.35 44.95
N ALA A 285 1.13 -7.90 43.74
CA ALA A 285 0.48 -9.19 43.54
C ALA A 285 1.35 -10.35 44.06
N ALA A 286 0.73 -11.51 44.30
CA ALA A 286 1.51 -12.71 44.63
C ALA A 286 2.24 -13.23 43.39
N LEU A 287 3.22 -14.12 43.62
CA LEU A 287 4.02 -14.70 42.55
C LEU A 287 3.15 -15.38 41.48
N PHE A 288 2.09 -16.08 41.91
CA PHE A 288 1.15 -16.71 40.99
C PHE A 288 0.48 -15.70 40.06
N GLY A 289 -0.05 -14.59 40.61
CA GLY A 289 -0.64 -13.51 39.83
C GLY A 289 0.35 -12.86 38.85
N GLN A 290 1.60 -12.64 39.30
CA GLN A 290 2.67 -12.11 38.45
C GLN A 290 2.98 -13.05 37.27
N VAL A 291 3.05 -14.36 37.50
CA VAL A 291 3.29 -15.36 36.44
C VAL A 291 2.14 -15.38 35.43
N MET A 292 0.88 -15.33 35.90
CA MET A 292 -0.29 -15.27 35.03
C MET A 292 -0.31 -13.99 34.17
N PHE A 293 0.05 -12.86 34.78
CA PHE A 293 0.19 -11.58 34.08
C PHE A 293 1.27 -11.67 32.98
N VAL A 294 2.48 -12.13 33.31
CA VAL A 294 3.58 -12.26 32.33
C VAL A 294 3.23 -13.26 31.23
N SER A 295 2.58 -14.36 31.57
CA SER A 295 2.16 -15.37 30.59
C SER A 295 1.17 -14.80 29.57
N SER A 296 0.22 -13.97 30.02
CA SER A 296 -0.71 -13.27 29.12
C SER A 296 0.02 -12.31 28.16
N LEU A 297 1.01 -11.57 28.65
CA LEU A 297 1.82 -10.67 27.83
C LEU A 297 2.69 -11.43 26.83
N ALA A 298 3.30 -12.55 27.25
CA ALA A 298 4.15 -13.37 26.39
C ALA A 298 3.36 -13.95 25.21
N ALA A 299 2.16 -14.49 25.46
CA ALA A 299 1.30 -15.00 24.40
C ALA A 299 0.88 -13.90 23.40
N SER A 300 0.48 -12.73 23.92
CA SER A 300 0.14 -11.56 23.11
C SER A 300 1.33 -11.02 22.31
N TRP A 301 2.54 -11.04 22.89
CA TRP A 301 3.77 -10.65 22.22
C TRP A 301 4.09 -11.58 21.05
N MET A 302 4.02 -12.90 21.25
CA MET A 302 4.27 -13.87 20.17
C MET A 302 3.32 -13.66 18.99
N TYR A 303 2.04 -13.39 19.28
CA TYR A 303 1.07 -13.05 18.24
C TYR A 303 1.40 -11.72 17.55
N THR A 304 1.84 -10.72 18.30
CA THR A 304 2.22 -9.40 17.77
C THR A 304 3.48 -9.50 16.89
N LEU A 305 4.45 -10.34 17.25
CA LEU A 305 5.61 -10.67 16.42
C LEU A 305 5.19 -11.31 15.10
N TYR A 306 4.25 -12.25 15.14
CA TYR A 306 3.68 -12.86 13.94
C TYR A 306 3.01 -11.81 13.04
N LEU A 307 2.24 -10.87 13.60
CA LEU A 307 1.61 -9.83 12.81
C LEU A 307 2.62 -8.82 12.24
N SER A 308 3.64 -8.47 13.02
CA SER A 308 4.71 -7.58 12.58
C SER A 308 5.52 -8.19 11.42
N SER A 309 5.61 -9.53 11.35
CA SER A 309 6.30 -10.23 10.24
C SER A 309 5.47 -10.34 8.97
N LEU A 310 4.17 -10.02 8.99
CA LEU A 310 3.36 -9.99 7.78
C LEU A 310 3.88 -8.91 6.83
N GLU A 311 4.04 -9.28 5.56
CA GLU A 311 4.53 -8.36 4.52
C GLU A 311 3.48 -7.29 4.20
N LYS A 312 3.56 -6.16 4.91
CA LYS A 312 2.68 -4.98 4.73
C LYS A 312 2.67 -4.52 3.27
N ASP A 313 3.83 -4.49 2.63
CA ASP A 313 3.97 -4.12 1.21
C ASP A 313 3.11 -5.01 0.29
N LYS A 314 3.03 -6.32 0.56
CA LYS A 314 2.19 -7.24 -0.24
C LYS A 314 0.71 -6.94 -0.06
N LEU A 315 0.29 -6.63 1.16
CA LEU A 315 -1.10 -6.28 1.48
C LEU A 315 -1.49 -4.93 0.88
N GLN A 316 -0.64 -3.92 1.03
CA GLN A 316 -0.86 -2.61 0.40
C GLN A 316 -0.87 -2.73 -1.13
N ALA A 317 -0.01 -3.58 -1.71
CA ALA A 317 -0.05 -3.86 -3.14
C ALA A 317 -1.35 -4.59 -3.55
N GLU A 318 -1.85 -5.54 -2.76
CA GLU A 318 -3.13 -6.20 -3.07
C GLU A 318 -4.29 -5.20 -3.01
N LEU A 319 -4.31 -4.32 -2.01
CA LEU A 319 -5.28 -3.23 -1.89
C LEU A 319 -5.23 -2.30 -3.11
N LEU A 320 -4.04 -1.85 -3.49
CA LEU A 320 -3.83 -1.02 -4.68
C LEU A 320 -4.40 -1.67 -5.93
N PHE A 321 -4.13 -2.96 -6.15
CA PHE A 321 -4.56 -3.65 -7.36
C PHE A 321 -6.06 -3.95 -7.38
N ALA A 322 -6.69 -4.06 -6.21
CA ALA A 322 -8.14 -4.07 -6.10
C ALA A 322 -8.73 -2.72 -6.54
N THR A 323 -8.10 -1.59 -6.17
CA THR A 323 -8.50 -0.23 -6.59
C THR A 323 -8.34 0.02 -8.09
N LEU A 324 -7.29 -0.56 -8.68
CA LEU A 324 -6.95 -0.39 -10.10
C LEU A 324 -7.72 -1.38 -11.02
N GLU A 325 -8.78 -2.03 -10.53
CA GLU A 325 -9.56 -3.05 -11.27
C GLU A 325 -8.70 -4.18 -11.88
N LYS A 326 -7.62 -4.59 -11.21
CA LYS A 326 -6.65 -5.60 -11.69
C LYS A 326 -6.12 -5.25 -13.10
N PRO A 327 -5.20 -4.27 -13.20
CA PRO A 327 -4.65 -3.81 -14.47
C PRO A 327 -4.06 -4.96 -15.29
N GLN A 328 -4.25 -4.91 -16.62
CA GLN A 328 -3.65 -5.92 -17.49
C GLN A 328 -2.15 -5.67 -17.57
N MET A 329 -1.37 -6.68 -17.19
CA MET A 329 0.08 -6.60 -17.18
C MET A 329 0.68 -7.69 -18.05
N THR A 330 1.53 -7.28 -19.00
CA THR A 330 2.27 -8.20 -19.86
C THR A 330 3.76 -7.91 -19.78
N LYS A 331 4.54 -8.91 -19.38
CA LYS A 331 5.99 -8.78 -19.23
C LYS A 331 6.71 -9.46 -20.39
N PHE A 332 7.60 -8.71 -21.02
CA PHE A 332 8.42 -9.13 -22.14
C PHE A 332 9.87 -9.17 -21.72
N LYS A 333 10.58 -10.24 -22.11
CA LYS A 333 12.01 -10.33 -21.96
C LYS A 333 12.68 -9.97 -23.28
N LEU A 334 13.45 -8.90 -23.29
CA LEU A 334 14.24 -8.46 -24.43
C LEU A 334 15.73 -8.65 -24.11
N LYS A 335 16.55 -8.82 -25.14
CA LYS A 335 17.95 -9.25 -24.97
C LYS A 335 18.90 -8.15 -24.53
N ASN A 336 18.58 -6.92 -24.92
CA ASN A 336 19.41 -5.76 -24.67
C ASN A 336 18.53 -4.55 -24.32
N ARG A 337 19.18 -3.54 -23.73
CA ARG A 337 18.52 -2.30 -23.31
C ARG A 337 18.08 -1.45 -24.52
N THR A 338 18.74 -1.61 -25.67
CA THR A 338 18.44 -0.92 -26.93
C THR A 338 17.12 -1.38 -27.53
N ALA A 339 16.92 -2.69 -27.69
CA ALA A 339 15.66 -3.27 -28.10
C ALA A 339 14.55 -2.95 -27.09
N ALA A 340 14.85 -3.00 -25.79
CA ALA A 340 13.89 -2.60 -24.75
C ALA A 340 13.44 -1.14 -24.89
N ALA A 341 14.36 -0.23 -25.21
CA ALA A 341 14.04 1.18 -25.42
C ALA A 341 13.17 1.40 -26.66
N VAL A 342 13.52 0.75 -27.77
CA VAL A 342 12.76 0.84 -29.03
C VAL A 342 11.37 0.23 -28.86
N PHE A 343 11.28 -0.96 -28.26
CA PHE A 343 10.01 -1.65 -27.99
C PHE A 343 9.08 -0.81 -27.09
N ALA A 344 9.61 -0.25 -26.00
CA ALA A 344 8.84 0.64 -25.13
C ALA A 344 8.36 1.90 -25.87
N SER A 345 9.20 2.47 -26.74
CA SER A 345 8.85 3.66 -27.54
C SER A 345 7.77 3.34 -28.58
N LEU A 346 7.84 2.18 -29.23
CA LEU A 346 6.81 1.69 -30.16
C LEU A 346 5.45 1.53 -29.46
N ILE A 347 5.43 0.94 -28.26
CA ILE A 347 4.19 0.77 -27.48
C ILE A 347 3.56 2.12 -27.11
N LEU A 348 4.39 3.14 -26.85
CA LEU A 348 3.92 4.50 -26.53
C LEU A 348 3.45 5.26 -27.78
N ALA A 349 4.07 5.02 -28.93
CA ALA A 349 3.66 5.57 -30.22
C ALA A 349 2.38 4.92 -30.78
N ASP A 350 2.08 3.69 -30.36
CA ASP A 350 0.88 2.95 -30.73
C ASP A 350 -0.38 3.47 -30.01
N ARG A 351 -1.08 4.40 -30.65
CA ARG A 351 -2.35 4.97 -30.19
C ARG A 351 -3.41 5.04 -31.30
N PRO A 352 -4.71 5.12 -30.92
CA PRO A 352 -5.80 5.31 -31.87
C PRO A 352 -5.61 6.59 -32.70
N PRO A 353 -6.10 6.60 -33.95
CA PRO A 353 -5.88 7.67 -34.93
C PRO A 353 -6.44 9.06 -34.53
N ASP A 354 -7.30 9.13 -33.51
CA ASP A 354 -7.92 10.38 -33.04
C ASP A 354 -7.03 11.24 -32.12
N SER A 355 -5.83 10.76 -31.76
CA SER A 355 -4.89 11.51 -30.92
C SER A 355 -4.00 12.45 -31.74
N HIS A 356 -4.33 13.74 -31.75
CA HIS A 356 -3.52 14.78 -32.44
C HIS A 356 -2.12 15.02 -31.84
N ARG A 357 -1.78 14.42 -30.70
CA ARG A 357 -0.50 14.64 -30.00
C ARG A 357 0.39 13.41 -30.15
N LYS A 358 1.59 13.58 -30.74
CA LYS A 358 2.62 12.54 -30.84
C LYS A 358 3.49 12.51 -29.57
N PRO A 359 3.95 11.33 -29.11
CA PRO A 359 4.87 11.25 -27.99
C PRO A 359 6.24 11.81 -28.38
N ASP A 360 6.97 12.38 -27.43
CA ASP A 360 8.37 12.79 -27.65
C ASP A 360 9.29 11.56 -27.58
N SER A 361 9.31 10.80 -28.68
CA SER A 361 10.10 9.58 -28.85
C SER A 361 11.59 9.81 -28.57
N ARG A 362 12.12 10.99 -28.92
CA ARG A 362 13.52 11.34 -28.69
C ARG A 362 13.82 11.46 -27.20
N LYS A 363 12.97 12.14 -26.43
CA LYS A 363 13.14 12.30 -24.98
C LYS A 363 13.01 10.97 -24.25
N ILE A 364 12.07 10.11 -24.66
CA ILE A 364 11.92 8.75 -24.12
C ILE A 364 13.21 7.95 -24.35
N LEU A 365 13.72 7.90 -25.58
CA LEU A 365 14.96 7.17 -25.90
C LEU A 365 16.18 7.71 -25.16
N ASN A 366 16.34 9.04 -25.09
CA ASN A 366 17.44 9.68 -24.35
C ASN A 366 17.42 9.32 -22.86
N SER A 367 16.24 9.17 -22.28
CA SER A 367 16.12 8.83 -20.86
C SER A 367 16.48 7.38 -20.54
N ILE A 368 16.25 6.47 -21.48
CA ILE A 368 16.56 5.05 -21.32
C ILE A 368 18.03 4.79 -21.65
N ILE A 369 18.55 5.45 -22.70
CA ILE A 369 19.93 5.32 -23.21
C ILE A 369 20.59 6.71 -23.23
N PRO A 370 21.31 7.09 -22.15
CA PRO A 370 21.86 8.43 -21.98
C PRO A 370 23.17 8.67 -22.77
N ASN A 371 23.71 7.67 -23.48
CA ASN A 371 24.98 7.80 -24.20
C ASN A 371 24.93 8.90 -25.26
N ASP A 372 25.88 9.82 -25.30
CA ASP A 372 25.86 10.95 -26.25
C ASP A 372 27.05 10.99 -27.24
N THR A 373 27.56 9.82 -27.63
CA THR A 373 28.55 9.77 -28.72
C THR A 373 27.88 10.05 -30.07
N GLU A 374 28.67 10.41 -31.07
CA GLU A 374 28.17 10.74 -32.41
C GLU A 374 27.38 9.58 -33.02
N MET A 375 27.87 8.35 -32.88
CA MET A 375 27.16 7.14 -33.29
C MET A 375 25.78 7.00 -32.63
N TRP A 376 25.66 7.26 -31.32
CA TRP A 376 24.39 7.20 -30.60
C TRP A 376 23.40 8.29 -31.03
N ARG A 377 23.89 9.47 -31.42
CA ARG A 377 23.05 10.53 -32.00
C ARG A 377 22.49 10.12 -33.34
N VAL A 378 23.33 9.57 -34.23
CA VAL A 378 22.91 9.06 -35.54
C VAL A 378 21.89 7.93 -35.38
N TRP A 379 22.18 6.94 -34.52
CA TRP A 379 21.25 5.84 -34.23
C TRP A 379 19.89 6.37 -33.74
N ARG A 380 19.89 7.25 -32.72
CA ARG A 380 18.64 7.82 -32.18
C ARG A 380 17.85 8.57 -33.23
N GLN A 381 18.52 9.39 -34.04
CA GLN A 381 17.86 10.16 -35.09
C GLN A 381 17.13 9.23 -36.07
N ARG A 382 17.77 8.12 -36.47
CA ARG A 382 17.16 7.14 -37.38
C ARG A 382 15.97 6.42 -36.75
N VAL A 383 16.10 5.98 -35.50
CA VAL A 383 14.99 5.33 -34.78
C VAL A 383 13.81 6.29 -34.63
N VAL A 384 14.05 7.53 -34.20
CA VAL A 384 13.00 8.55 -34.05
C VAL A 384 12.31 8.85 -35.37
N GLN A 385 13.06 9.01 -36.47
CA GLN A 385 12.49 9.20 -37.81
C GLN A 385 11.52 8.07 -38.17
N GLN A 386 11.87 6.82 -37.88
CA GLN A 386 10.99 5.68 -38.15
C GLN A 386 9.79 5.58 -37.20
N LEU A 387 9.94 6.00 -35.95
CA LEU A 387 8.84 6.06 -34.98
C LEU A 387 7.81 7.15 -35.30
N ASP A 388 8.26 8.26 -35.88
CA ASP A 388 7.41 9.42 -36.18
C ASP A 388 6.67 9.30 -37.54
N LEU A 389 7.10 8.37 -38.39
CA LEU A 389 6.42 8.02 -39.64
C LEU A 389 5.05 7.39 -39.35
N GLU A 390 4.00 8.00 -39.89
CA GLU A 390 2.61 7.57 -39.64
C GLU A 390 2.35 6.17 -40.21
N GLY A 391 1.90 5.28 -39.31
CA GLY A 391 1.61 3.89 -39.64
C GLY A 391 2.89 3.12 -39.92
N VAL A 392 3.70 2.88 -38.88
CA VAL A 392 4.92 2.05 -38.90
C VAL A 392 4.58 0.69 -39.51
N LYS A 393 4.64 0.59 -40.85
CA LYS A 393 4.35 -0.61 -41.64
C LYS A 393 5.65 -1.31 -42.00
N LYS A 394 6.73 -0.54 -42.17
CA LYS A 394 8.10 -1.01 -42.39
C LYS A 394 9.06 -0.17 -41.57
N PHE A 395 9.71 -0.81 -40.60
CA PHE A 395 10.93 -0.32 -39.99
C PHE A 395 12.03 -0.83 -40.93
N ASP A 396 12.60 0.05 -41.75
CA ASP A 396 13.72 -0.29 -42.63
C ASP A 396 14.85 0.68 -42.32
N LEU A 397 15.76 0.24 -41.45
CA LEU A 397 16.83 1.07 -40.90
C LEU A 397 18.15 0.92 -41.67
N LEU A 398 18.25 -0.07 -42.56
CA LEU A 398 19.50 -0.49 -43.19
C LEU A 398 19.80 0.23 -44.52
N ASP A 399 18.87 1.03 -45.04
CA ASP A 399 18.97 1.62 -46.37
C ASP A 399 19.32 3.11 -46.28
N CYS A 400 20.60 3.47 -46.07
CA CYS A 400 21.08 4.87 -46.24
C CYS A 400 22.61 5.05 -46.21
N ASN A 401 23.21 5.18 -47.39
CA ASN A 401 24.64 5.45 -47.64
C ASN A 401 25.11 6.88 -47.31
N SER A 402 24.23 7.80 -46.89
CA SER A 402 24.53 9.25 -46.91
C SER A 402 25.08 9.84 -45.59
N ILE A 403 24.96 9.14 -44.46
CA ILE A 403 25.42 9.62 -43.13
C ILE A 403 26.63 8.83 -42.61
N GLU A 404 26.99 7.72 -43.28
CA GLU A 404 28.08 6.82 -42.86
C GLU A 404 29.48 7.41 -43.05
N PHE A 405 29.64 8.50 -43.81
CA PHE A 405 30.97 9.00 -44.20
C PHE A 405 31.80 9.61 -43.05
N SER A 406 31.20 9.95 -41.90
CA SER A 406 31.90 10.62 -40.78
C SER A 406 32.27 9.72 -39.60
N LEU A 407 31.83 8.45 -39.58
CA LEU A 407 32.06 7.54 -38.46
C LEU A 407 33.28 6.64 -38.70
N VAL A 408 33.97 6.27 -37.63
CA VAL A 408 35.05 5.27 -37.66
C VAL A 408 34.46 3.90 -38.00
N GLU A 409 35.21 3.03 -38.68
CA GLU A 409 34.74 1.69 -39.10
C GLU A 409 34.18 0.85 -37.93
N GLU A 410 34.77 0.96 -36.74
CA GLU A 410 34.27 0.28 -35.53
C GLU A 410 32.88 0.79 -35.11
N ASP A 411 32.65 2.11 -35.19
CA ASP A 411 31.36 2.73 -34.89
C ASP A 411 30.29 2.36 -35.93
N LYS A 412 30.66 2.16 -37.19
CA LYS A 412 29.75 1.67 -38.24
C LYS A 412 29.27 0.25 -37.97
N ALA A 413 30.20 -0.64 -37.61
CA ALA A 413 29.88 -2.03 -37.27
C ALA A 413 28.96 -2.11 -36.03
N LEU A 414 29.23 -1.26 -35.04
CA LEU A 414 28.38 -1.14 -33.85
C LEU A 414 27.00 -0.56 -34.19
N LEU A 415 26.94 0.50 -35.00
CA LEU A 415 25.68 1.10 -35.47
C LEU A 415 24.81 0.08 -36.20
N ALA A 416 25.36 -0.69 -37.13
CA ALA A 416 24.63 -1.74 -37.86
C ALA A 416 24.04 -2.78 -36.90
N THR A 417 24.79 -3.16 -35.87
CA THR A 417 24.31 -4.07 -34.82
C THR A 417 23.13 -3.47 -34.04
N LEU A 418 23.23 -2.19 -33.66
CA LEU A 418 22.19 -1.49 -32.90
C LEU A 418 20.90 -1.25 -33.71
N LEU A 419 21.03 -1.03 -35.03
CA LEU A 419 19.88 -0.91 -35.93
C LEU A 419 19.20 -2.27 -36.13
N HIS A 420 19.98 -3.35 -36.23
CA HIS A 420 19.44 -4.71 -36.25
C HIS A 420 18.70 -5.04 -34.94
N ASP A 421 19.23 -4.65 -33.78
CA ASP A 421 18.53 -4.80 -32.48
C ASP A 421 17.20 -4.04 -32.45
N ALA A 422 17.16 -2.82 -33.03
CA ALA A 422 15.94 -2.02 -33.14
C ALA A 422 14.92 -2.67 -34.08
N GLN A 423 15.38 -3.28 -35.18
CA GLN A 423 14.53 -4.05 -36.09
C GLN A 423 13.87 -5.25 -35.38
N GLN A 424 14.65 -6.02 -34.61
CA GLN A 424 14.12 -7.15 -33.86
C GLN A 424 13.09 -6.71 -32.80
N ALA A 425 13.30 -5.56 -32.17
CA ALA A 425 12.32 -4.98 -31.25
C ALA A 425 11.00 -4.68 -31.96
N TYR A 426 11.07 -4.16 -33.18
CA TYR A 426 9.90 -3.89 -34.00
C TYR A 426 9.17 -5.17 -34.44
N ASP A 427 9.90 -6.22 -34.82
CA ASP A 427 9.29 -7.51 -35.16
C ASP A 427 8.58 -8.14 -33.94
N GLY A 428 9.19 -8.06 -32.76
CA GLY A 428 8.53 -8.48 -31.50
C GLY A 428 7.30 -7.63 -31.16
N TYR A 429 7.33 -6.34 -31.47
CA TYR A 429 6.19 -5.44 -31.32
C TYR A 429 5.05 -5.80 -32.29
N LYS A 430 5.38 -6.17 -33.53
CA LYS A 430 4.41 -6.67 -34.52
C LYS A 430 3.75 -7.98 -34.11
N GLU A 431 4.36 -8.80 -33.27
CA GLU A 431 3.72 -10.00 -32.73
C GLU A 431 2.73 -9.64 -31.59
N PHE A 432 3.03 -8.58 -30.86
CA PHE A 432 2.19 -8.06 -29.78
C PHE A 432 0.93 -7.31 -30.27
N SER A 433 1.08 -6.41 -31.25
CA SER A 433 0.02 -5.54 -31.78
C SER A 433 -1.20 -6.25 -32.44
N PRO A 434 -1.10 -7.36 -33.21
CA PRO A 434 -2.24 -8.01 -33.89
C PRO A 434 -3.28 -8.61 -32.93
N SER A 435 -2.93 -8.76 -31.65
CA SER A 435 -3.87 -9.16 -30.60
C SER A 435 -4.84 -8.04 -30.17
N ARG A 436 -4.62 -6.78 -30.61
CA ARG A 436 -5.50 -5.63 -30.32
C ARG A 436 -6.54 -5.39 -31.42
N GLU A 437 -6.20 -5.50 -32.71
CA GLU A 437 -7.15 -5.34 -33.83
C GLU A 437 -8.30 -6.36 -33.81
N SER A 438 -8.11 -7.51 -33.15
CA SER A 438 -9.13 -8.55 -32.96
C SER A 438 -10.04 -8.29 -31.74
N ARG A 439 -9.68 -7.38 -30.82
CA ARG A 439 -10.49 -7.01 -29.63
C ARG A 439 -11.37 -5.77 -29.84
N GLU A 440 -11.05 -4.92 -30.82
CA GLU A 440 -11.80 -3.70 -31.11
C GLU A 440 -12.98 -3.92 -32.08
N LYS A 441 -13.17 -5.17 -32.53
CA LYS A 441 -14.25 -5.58 -33.46
C LYS A 441 -15.46 -6.23 -32.79
N ASP A 442 -15.59 -6.15 -31.47
CA ASP A 442 -16.87 -6.45 -30.81
C ASP A 442 -17.67 -5.15 -30.66
N PRO A 443 -18.60 -4.83 -31.58
CA PRO A 443 -19.48 -3.71 -31.40
C PRO A 443 -20.40 -4.00 -30.20
N VAL A 444 -20.47 -3.02 -29.30
CA VAL A 444 -21.49 -2.88 -28.26
C VAL A 444 -22.85 -3.15 -28.89
N SER A 445 -23.40 -4.34 -28.65
CA SER A 445 -24.79 -4.64 -28.95
C SER A 445 -25.64 -3.92 -27.91
N THR A 446 -26.27 -2.84 -28.35
CA THR A 446 -27.38 -2.18 -27.65
C THR A 446 -28.57 -3.15 -27.69
N GLY A 447 -28.57 -4.13 -26.80
CA GLY A 447 -29.66 -5.09 -26.61
C GLY A 447 -30.53 -4.65 -25.45
N SER A 448 -31.53 -3.83 -25.73
CA SER A 448 -32.68 -3.64 -24.86
C SER A 448 -33.36 -5.00 -24.69
N ASN A 449 -33.31 -5.57 -23.49
CA ASN A 449 -34.22 -6.63 -23.06
C ASN A 449 -34.46 -6.47 -21.56
N ALA A 450 -35.68 -6.02 -21.26
CA ALA A 450 -36.27 -6.12 -19.95
C ALA A 450 -36.28 -7.58 -19.50
N LEU A 451 -35.67 -7.86 -18.35
CA LEU A 451 -35.96 -9.05 -17.56
C LEU A 451 -36.26 -8.59 -16.14
N GLU A 452 -37.52 -8.74 -15.77
CA GLU A 452 -38.03 -8.61 -14.41
C GLU A 452 -37.27 -9.57 -13.48
N VAL A 453 -36.77 -9.05 -12.35
CA VAL A 453 -36.28 -9.85 -11.23
C VAL A 453 -37.17 -9.54 -10.03
N PRO A 454 -37.69 -10.55 -9.32
CA PRO A 454 -38.63 -10.35 -8.23
C PRO A 454 -37.92 -9.76 -7.00
N THR A 455 -38.53 -8.72 -6.46
CA THR A 455 -38.26 -8.18 -5.13
C THR A 455 -38.48 -9.23 -4.05
N VAL A 456 -37.40 -9.68 -3.41
CA VAL A 456 -37.45 -10.24 -2.06
C VAL A 456 -36.80 -9.21 -1.15
N GLY A 457 -37.65 -8.44 -0.47
CA GLY A 457 -37.22 -7.51 0.57
C GLY A 457 -36.71 -8.29 1.77
N VAL A 458 -35.47 -8.02 2.16
CA VAL A 458 -34.98 -8.27 3.51
C VAL A 458 -34.56 -6.91 4.04
N ASP A 459 -35.36 -6.43 4.98
CA ASP A 459 -35.25 -5.14 5.62
C ASP A 459 -33.98 -5.12 6.51
N LEU A 460 -32.93 -4.45 6.03
CA LEU A 460 -31.65 -4.29 6.74
C LEU A 460 -31.71 -3.18 7.80
N ALA A 461 -32.88 -2.61 8.06
CA ALA A 461 -33.12 -1.60 9.10
C ALA A 461 -33.36 -2.21 10.50
N GLU A 462 -33.56 -3.52 10.64
CA GLU A 462 -33.90 -4.16 11.93
C GLU A 462 -32.71 -4.75 12.71
N LEU A 463 -31.46 -4.63 12.22
CA LEU A 463 -30.29 -5.17 12.94
C LEU A 463 -29.37 -4.11 13.58
N GLU A 464 -29.62 -2.81 13.38
CA GLU A 464 -28.80 -1.73 13.96
C GLU A 464 -29.35 -1.18 15.28
N ASP A 465 -30.58 -1.52 15.69
CA ASP A 465 -31.21 -1.02 16.93
C ASP A 465 -30.91 -1.88 18.18
N SER A 466 -30.16 -2.99 18.06
CA SER A 466 -29.95 -3.91 19.18
C SER A 466 -28.66 -3.70 20.00
N ILE A 467 -27.87 -2.65 19.76
CA ILE A 467 -26.71 -2.32 20.60
C ILE A 467 -26.88 -0.92 21.17
N GLY A 468 -27.64 -0.86 22.27
CA GLY A 468 -27.83 0.34 23.08
C GLY A 468 -26.52 0.88 23.62
N LEU A 469 -26.04 1.96 23.01
CA LEU A 469 -24.98 2.82 23.54
C LEU A 469 -25.23 4.28 23.14
N GLN A 470 -26.42 4.77 23.47
CA GLN A 470 -26.68 6.20 23.60
C GLN A 470 -26.71 6.56 25.08
N LEU A 471 -25.57 6.97 25.63
CA LEU A 471 -25.50 7.79 26.83
C LEU A 471 -24.05 8.30 27.00
N LEU A 472 -23.79 9.46 26.41
CA LEU A 472 -22.90 10.54 26.87
C LEU A 472 -22.65 11.46 25.67
N PHE A 473 -22.59 12.78 25.94
CA PHE A 473 -22.40 13.90 25.01
C PHE A 473 -23.70 14.54 24.50
N HIS A 474 -24.27 15.37 25.39
CA HIS A 474 -25.14 16.50 25.06
C HIS A 474 -24.45 17.43 24.05
N THR A 475 -25.14 17.74 22.96
CA THR A 475 -24.83 18.84 22.04
C THR A 475 -25.46 20.14 22.58
N PRO A 476 -24.78 21.30 22.50
CA PRO A 476 -25.41 22.58 22.81
C PRO A 476 -26.32 23.05 21.66
N PRO A 477 -27.35 23.87 21.94
CA PRO A 477 -28.33 24.29 20.93
C PRO A 477 -27.73 25.26 19.90
N PRO A 478 -28.29 25.32 18.68
CA PRO A 478 -27.79 26.18 17.61
C PRO A 478 -28.07 27.66 17.91
N ALA A 479 -27.07 28.50 17.65
CA ALA A 479 -27.19 29.95 17.71
C ALA A 479 -28.13 30.48 16.61
N SER A 480 -28.99 31.41 16.99
CA SER A 480 -29.94 32.13 16.15
C SER A 480 -29.27 32.98 15.05
N PRO A 481 -29.90 33.17 13.89
CA PRO A 481 -29.33 33.90 12.76
C PRO A 481 -29.31 35.40 13.01
N SER A 482 -28.15 36.02 12.79
CA SER A 482 -27.96 37.47 12.78
C SER A 482 -28.55 38.10 11.51
N VAL A 483 -29.38 39.13 11.69
CA VAL A 483 -29.92 40.02 10.66
C VAL A 483 -28.79 40.88 10.05
N PRO A 484 -28.79 41.17 8.74
CA PRO A 484 -27.78 42.02 8.12
C PRO A 484 -28.07 43.51 8.37
N ASN A 485 -27.02 44.27 8.64
CA ASN A 485 -26.90 45.72 8.38
C ASN A 485 -25.60 45.96 7.62
#